data_AF-X1A1I1-F1
#
_entry.id   AF-X1A1I1-F1
#
_cell.length_a   1.000
_cell.length_b   1.000
_cell.length_c   1.000
_cell.angle_alpha   90.00
_cell.angle_beta   90.00
_cell.angle_gamma   90.00
#
_symmetry.space_group_name_H-M   'P 1'
#
loop_
_entity.id
_entity.type
_entity.pdbx_description
1 polymer ?
#
loop_
_entity_poly.entity_id
_entity_poly.type
_entity_poly.pdbx_seq_one_letter_code
_entity_poly.pdbx_strand_id
1 'polypeptide(L)'
;TPEIGAGRVIETTVGRCIFNDILPSGVGMPFYNMTMSQKKLSQVISDCFEFAGSAETVDLLDRIKDLGFKYVTLGGLSFGITDLKIPARKPEIIEETEKKVSKIRKNYEAGVLTEGEQKSMNQWSRDKTFSKRAHRCPLTYCVMK
;
A
#
# COMPACT_ATOMS: atom_id res chain seq x y z
N THR A 1 8.53 14.89 17.33
CA THR A 1 8.62 13.72 18.23
C THR A 1 8.56 14.26 19.64
N PRO A 2 7.83 13.67 20.61
CA PRO A 2 7.75 14.27 21.92
C PRO A 2 9.13 14.20 22.59
N GLU A 3 9.60 15.33 23.10
CA GLU A 3 10.76 15.44 23.97
C GLU A 3 10.56 14.46 25.14
N ILE A 4 11.30 13.35 25.20
CA ILE A 4 11.14 12.35 26.26
C ILE A 4 11.89 12.86 27.49
N GLY A 5 11.18 13.57 28.36
CA GLY A 5 11.66 13.86 29.72
C GLY A 5 11.85 12.56 30.51
N ALA A 6 12.95 12.48 31.26
CA ALA A 6 13.30 11.29 32.05
C ALA A 6 12.14 10.88 32.97
N GLY A 7 11.65 9.64 32.82
CA GLY A 7 10.68 9.02 33.73
C GLY A 7 9.23 8.88 33.24
N ARG A 8 8.91 9.16 31.97
CA ARG A 8 7.55 8.90 31.43
C ARG A 8 7.42 7.48 30.87
N VAL A 9 6.38 6.77 31.29
CA VAL A 9 5.95 5.50 30.68
C VAL A 9 5.23 5.82 29.37
N ILE A 10 5.62 5.15 28.29
CA ILE A 10 5.06 5.35 26.95
C ILE A 10 4.35 4.06 26.53
N GLU A 11 3.08 4.17 26.11
CA GLU A 11 2.36 3.05 25.50
C GLU A 11 2.92 2.77 24.09
N THR A 12 3.42 1.56 23.89
CA THR A 12 4.05 1.13 22.64
C THR A 12 3.85 -0.38 22.44
N THR A 13 4.22 -0.89 21.26
CA THR A 13 4.19 -2.32 20.96
C THR A 13 5.59 -2.93 21.08
N VAL A 14 5.66 -4.23 21.36
CA VAL A 14 6.93 -4.96 21.47
C VAL A 14 7.79 -4.80 20.21
N GLY A 15 7.19 -4.90 19.03
CA GLY A 15 7.89 -4.71 17.76
C GLY A 15 8.52 -3.32 17.60
N ARG A 16 7.87 -2.27 18.13
CA ARG A 16 8.44 -0.90 18.13
C ARG A 16 9.61 -0.79 19.10
N CYS A 17 9.57 -1.46 20.26
CA CYS A 17 10.71 -1.50 21.18
C CYS A 17 11.94 -2.14 20.51
N ILE A 18 11.74 -3.30 19.88
CA ILE A 18 12.82 -4.02 19.18
C ILE A 18 13.38 -3.19 18.02
N PHE A 19 12.53 -2.47 17.29
CA PHE A 19 13.01 -1.57 16.24
C PHE A 19 13.82 -0.38 16.78
N ASN A 20 13.48 0.18 17.94
CA ASN A 20 14.25 1.28 18.51
C ASN A 20 15.59 0.81 19.10
N ASP A 21 15.73 -0.47 19.44
CA ASP A 21 16.98 -1.06 19.93
C ASP A 21 18.08 -1.17 18.86
N ILE A 22 17.69 -1.33 17.58
CA ILE A 22 18.66 -1.41 16.47
C ILE A 22 19.22 -0.04 16.06
N LEU A 23 18.57 1.06 16.47
CA LEU A 23 19.00 2.42 16.17
C LEU A 23 20.33 2.72 16.88
N PRO A 24 21.22 3.52 16.28
CA PRO A 24 22.50 3.85 16.90
C PRO A 24 22.27 4.68 18.18
N SER A 25 22.49 4.06 19.34
CA SER A 25 22.19 4.60 20.67
C SER A 25 23.09 5.79 21.09
N GLY A 26 24.16 6.07 20.35
CA GLY A 26 25.12 7.13 20.64
C GLY A 26 24.76 8.51 20.06
N VAL A 27 23.73 8.61 19.22
CA VAL A 27 23.56 9.76 18.31
C VAL A 27 22.34 10.63 18.64
N GLY A 28 21.67 10.36 19.77
CA GLY A 28 20.54 11.17 20.21
C GLY A 28 19.29 11.07 19.31
N MET A 29 19.17 9.98 18.54
CA MET A 29 17.99 9.75 17.71
C MET A 29 16.71 9.64 18.56
N PRO A 30 15.58 10.20 18.10
CA PRO A 30 14.35 10.17 18.86
C PRO A 30 13.69 8.78 18.81
N PHE A 31 12.92 8.44 19.84
CA PHE A 31 12.15 7.19 19.86
C PHE A 31 10.97 7.24 18.88
N TYR A 32 10.92 6.29 17.95
CA TYR A 32 9.87 6.24 16.93
C TYR A 32 8.66 5.40 17.39
N ASN A 33 7.64 6.06 17.94
CA ASN A 33 6.37 5.41 18.31
C ASN A 33 5.29 5.57 17.23
N MET A 34 5.54 5.07 16.02
CA MET A 34 4.56 5.13 14.93
C MET A 34 4.57 3.87 14.06
N THR A 35 3.49 3.64 13.32
CA THR A 35 3.45 2.55 12.33
C THR A 35 4.42 2.86 11.20
N MET A 36 5.35 1.94 10.95
CA MET A 36 6.38 2.04 9.93
C MET A 36 5.81 1.67 8.56
N SER A 37 5.78 2.63 7.66
CA SER A 37 5.55 2.43 6.23
C SER A 37 6.85 2.67 5.47
N GLN A 38 6.92 2.26 4.20
CA GLN A 38 8.11 2.47 3.36
C GLN A 38 8.59 3.94 3.39
N LYS A 39 7.65 4.90 3.35
CA LYS A 39 7.97 6.33 3.41
C LYS A 39 8.59 6.74 4.74
N LYS A 40 8.08 6.22 5.85
CA LYS A 40 8.58 6.54 7.19
C LYS A 40 9.94 5.89 7.45
N LEU A 41 10.17 4.68 6.96
CA LEU A 41 11.50 4.06 7.01
C LEU A 41 12.53 4.88 6.23
N SER A 42 12.14 5.40 5.06
CA SER A 42 13.00 6.33 4.32
C SER A 42 13.34 7.58 5.14
N GLN A 43 12.38 8.12 5.89
CA GLN A 43 12.62 9.28 6.77
C GLN A 43 13.58 8.93 7.91
N VAL A 44 13.42 7.78 8.57
CA VAL A 44 14.34 7.32 9.63
C VAL A 44 15.78 7.20 9.12
N ILE A 45 15.96 6.73 7.88
CA ILE A 45 17.29 6.63 7.25
C ILE A 45 17.86 8.03 6.99
N SER A 46 17.03 8.97 6.50
CA SER A 46 17.45 10.37 6.32
C SER A 46 17.84 11.01 7.65
N ASP A 47 17.06 10.81 8.70
CA ASP A 47 17.37 11.30 10.05
C ASP A 47 18.70 10.70 10.53
N CYS A 48 18.90 9.38 10.41
CA CYS A 48 20.15 8.73 10.79
C CYS A 48 21.35 9.31 10.05
N PHE A 49 21.20 9.64 8.77
CA PHE A 49 22.26 10.25 7.99
C PHE A 49 22.61 11.66 8.49
N GLU A 50 21.61 12.47 8.89
CA GLU A 50 21.82 13.80 9.45
C GLU A 50 22.49 13.76 10.84
N PHE A 51 22.11 12.80 11.68
CA PHE A 51 22.64 12.69 13.04
C PHE A 51 24.01 11.99 13.10
N ALA A 52 24.16 10.84 12.42
CA ALA A 52 25.27 9.89 12.61
C ALA A 52 26.27 9.87 11.45
N GLY A 53 25.88 10.42 10.30
CA GLY A 53 26.67 10.38 9.07
C GLY A 53 26.59 9.05 8.32
N SER A 54 27.42 8.93 7.28
CA SER A 54 27.30 7.85 6.28
C SER A 54 27.62 6.45 6.82
N ALA A 55 28.68 6.32 7.64
CA ALA A 55 29.16 5.01 8.09
C ALA A 55 28.12 4.27 8.96
N GLU A 56 27.62 4.94 10.00
CA GLU A 56 26.57 4.40 10.89
C GLU A 56 25.26 4.13 10.15
N THR A 57 24.97 4.93 9.11
CA THR A 57 23.78 4.73 8.28
C THR A 57 23.87 3.42 7.50
N VAL A 58 25.03 3.07 6.94
CA VAL A 58 25.23 1.78 6.23
C VAL A 58 24.98 0.61 7.19
N ASP A 59 25.55 0.65 8.39
CA ASP A 59 25.35 -0.39 9.40
C ASP A 59 23.88 -0.48 9.83
N LEU A 60 23.18 0.65 9.95
CA LEU A 60 21.76 0.67 10.25
C LEU A 60 20.93 0.02 9.13
N LEU A 61 21.27 0.26 7.85
CA LEU A 61 20.57 -0.35 6.72
C LEU A 61 20.67 -1.89 6.77
N ASP A 62 21.84 -2.43 7.07
CA ASP A 62 22.03 -3.88 7.20
C ASP A 62 21.25 -4.46 8.39
N ARG A 63 21.26 -3.79 9.54
CA ARG A 63 20.45 -4.20 10.70
C ARG A 63 18.95 -4.20 10.41
N ILE A 64 18.44 -3.17 9.72
CA ILE A 64 17.02 -3.09 9.33
C ILE A 64 16.65 -4.24 8.39
N LYS A 65 17.52 -4.55 7.42
CA LYS A 65 17.34 -5.63 6.46
C LYS A 65 17.24 -6.98 7.17
N ASP A 66 18.20 -7.29 8.05
CA ASP A 66 18.23 -8.57 8.78
C ASP A 66 17.02 -8.74 9.71
N LEU A 67 16.67 -7.67 10.43
CA LEU A 67 15.48 -7.63 11.28
C LEU A 67 14.21 -7.86 10.46
N GLY A 68 14.08 -7.18 9.31
CA GLY A 68 12.97 -7.32 8.39
C GLY A 68 12.80 -8.78 7.91
N PHE A 69 13.89 -9.41 7.43
CA PHE A 69 13.83 -10.79 6.98
C PHE A 69 13.47 -11.77 8.11
N LYS A 70 14.01 -11.56 9.31
CA LYS A 70 13.68 -12.38 10.48
C LYS A 70 12.19 -12.31 10.84
N TYR A 71 11.61 -11.11 10.91
CA TYR A 71 10.20 -10.99 11.31
C TYR A 71 9.22 -11.31 10.18
N VAL A 72 9.58 -11.09 8.91
CA VAL A 72 8.74 -11.50 7.77
C VAL A 72 8.66 -13.03 7.67
N THR A 73 9.78 -13.73 7.87
CA THR A 73 9.80 -15.20 7.87
C THR A 73 9.00 -15.79 9.03
N LEU A 74 9.13 -15.21 10.23
CA LEU A 74 8.32 -15.60 11.39
C LEU A 74 6.83 -15.27 11.23
N GLY A 75 6.51 -14.17 10.54
CA GLY A 75 5.14 -13.74 10.29
C GLY A 75 4.38 -14.61 9.30
N GLY A 76 5.07 -15.42 8.48
CA GLY A 76 4.45 -16.45 7.65
C GLY A 76 3.40 -15.92 6.67
N LEU A 77 3.58 -14.71 6.14
CA LEU A 77 2.61 -14.09 5.24
C LEU A 77 2.50 -14.90 3.93
N SER A 78 1.38 -15.59 3.72
CA SER A 78 1.06 -16.29 2.47
C SER A 78 -0.03 -15.55 1.70
N PHE A 79 0.07 -15.52 0.37
CA PHE A 79 -0.99 -14.98 -0.49
C PHE A 79 -1.83 -16.12 -1.08
N GLY A 80 -3.12 -16.14 -0.78
CA GLY A 80 -4.07 -17.13 -1.26
C GLY A 80 -5.09 -16.56 -2.24
N ILE A 81 -5.69 -17.44 -3.06
CA ILE A 81 -6.83 -17.08 -3.92
C ILE A 81 -8.02 -16.58 -3.07
N THR A 82 -8.12 -17.03 -1.83
CA THR A 82 -9.13 -16.62 -0.84
C THR A 82 -9.00 -15.17 -0.38
N ASP A 83 -7.82 -14.55 -0.51
CA ASP A 83 -7.60 -13.15 -0.12
C ASP A 83 -8.19 -12.16 -1.14
N LEU A 84 -8.53 -12.65 -2.34
CA LEU A 84 -9.16 -11.86 -3.38
C LEU A 84 -10.67 -11.75 -3.14
N LYS A 85 -11.08 -10.69 -2.44
CA LYS A 85 -12.50 -10.32 -2.34
C LYS A 85 -12.99 -9.79 -3.69
N ILE A 86 -13.78 -10.59 -4.39
CA ILE A 86 -14.49 -10.15 -5.60
C ILE A 86 -15.72 -9.34 -5.16
N PRO A 87 -15.89 -8.08 -5.60
CA PRO A 87 -17.06 -7.27 -5.28
C PRO A 87 -18.36 -7.92 -5.80
N ALA A 88 -19.43 -7.90 -5.00
CA ALA A 88 -20.73 -8.41 -5.42
C ALA A 88 -21.35 -7.63 -6.61
N ARG A 89 -20.95 -6.37 -6.80
CA ARG A 89 -21.46 -5.46 -7.84
C ARG A 89 -20.82 -5.65 -9.24
N LYS A 90 -19.79 -6.50 -9.36
CA LYS A 90 -19.13 -6.76 -10.65
C LYS A 90 -20.09 -7.29 -11.75
N PRO A 91 -20.98 -8.27 -11.51
CA PRO A 91 -21.90 -8.75 -12.54
C PRO A 91 -22.84 -7.65 -13.05
N GLU A 92 -23.38 -6.81 -12.17
CA GLU A 92 -24.26 -5.69 -12.56
C GLU A 92 -23.57 -4.71 -13.49
N ILE A 93 -22.32 -4.34 -13.19
CA ILE A 93 -21.53 -3.41 -14.02
C ILE A 93 -21.24 -4.01 -15.41
N ILE A 94 -20.98 -5.32 -15.47
CA ILE A 94 -20.76 -6.03 -16.73
C ILE A 94 -22.04 -5.99 -17.57
N GLU A 95 -23.17 -6.33 -16.98
CA GLU A 95 -24.47 -6.36 -17.67
C GLU A 95 -24.90 -4.98 -18.17
N GLU A 96 -24.73 -3.93 -17.35
CA GLU A 96 -25.02 -2.55 -17.74
C GLU A 96 -24.15 -2.12 -18.94
N THR A 97 -22.86 -2.47 -18.92
CA THR A 97 -21.93 -2.16 -20.00
C THR A 97 -22.29 -2.90 -21.28
N GLU A 98 -22.65 -4.18 -21.20
CA GLU A 98 -23.08 -4.98 -22.36
C GLU A 98 -24.38 -4.46 -22.98
N LYS A 99 -25.33 -4.01 -22.16
CA LYS A 99 -26.55 -3.35 -22.64
C LYS A 99 -26.25 -2.05 -23.39
N LYS A 100 -25.30 -1.25 -22.91
CA LYS A 100 -24.88 -0.01 -23.60
C LYS A 100 -24.18 -0.32 -24.92
N VAL A 101 -23.27 -1.29 -24.94
CA VAL A 101 -22.56 -1.71 -26.17
C VAL A 101 -23.54 -2.29 -27.21
N SER A 102 -24.51 -3.10 -26.80
CA SER A 102 -25.49 -3.67 -27.73
C SER A 102 -26.42 -2.62 -28.34
N LYS A 103 -26.85 -1.61 -27.57
CA LYS A 103 -27.61 -0.46 -28.11
C LYS A 103 -26.80 0.31 -29.15
N ILE A 104 -25.53 0.59 -28.87
CA ILE A 104 -24.66 1.31 -29.80
C ILE A 104 -24.42 0.48 -31.08
N ARG A 105 -24.19 -0.84 -30.95
CA ARG A 105 -24.05 -1.73 -32.12
C ARG A 105 -25.28 -1.73 -33.01
N LYS A 106 -26.48 -1.82 -32.43
CA LYS A 106 -27.74 -1.75 -33.19
C LYS A 106 -27.93 -0.42 -33.91
N ASN A 107 -27.56 0.69 -33.27
CA ASN A 107 -27.66 2.01 -33.89
C ASN A 107 -26.61 2.22 -35.00
N TYR A 108 -25.45 1.57 -34.90
CA TYR A 108 -24.44 1.53 -35.96
C TYR A 108 -24.91 0.69 -37.16
N GLU A 109 -25.46 -0.50 -36.91
CA GLU A 109 -26.04 -1.37 -37.97
C GLU A 109 -27.22 -0.69 -38.68
N ALA A 110 -28.00 0.13 -37.97
CA ALA A 110 -29.08 0.94 -38.53
C ALA A 110 -28.59 2.16 -39.34
N GLY A 111 -27.28 2.38 -39.46
CA GLY A 111 -26.70 3.47 -40.25
C GLY A 111 -26.90 4.87 -39.68
N VAL A 112 -27.28 4.98 -38.40
CA VAL A 112 -27.57 6.27 -37.72
C VAL A 112 -26.30 6.95 -37.18
N LEU A 113 -25.23 6.18 -36.93
CA LEU A 113 -23.94 6.67 -36.40
C LEU A 113 -22.83 6.66 -37.46
N THR A 114 -21.93 7.65 -37.40
CA THR A 114 -20.76 7.78 -38.30
C THR A 114 -19.46 7.28 -37.64
N GLU A 115 -18.43 6.93 -38.43
CA GLU A 115 -17.17 6.31 -37.97
C GLU A 115 -16.45 7.04 -36.81
N GLY A 116 -16.69 8.34 -36.64
CA GLY A 116 -16.15 9.14 -35.53
C GLY A 116 -16.55 8.62 -34.13
N GLU A 117 -17.72 8.03 -34.00
CA GLU A 117 -18.25 7.51 -32.73
C GLU A 117 -17.73 6.10 -32.39
N GLN A 118 -17.05 5.45 -33.34
CA GLN A 118 -16.36 4.18 -33.13
C GLN A 118 -15.15 4.34 -32.18
N LYS A 119 -14.57 5.54 -32.08
CA LYS A 119 -13.50 5.84 -31.10
C LYS A 119 -14.00 5.88 -29.67
N SER A 120 -15.27 6.26 -29.46
CA SER A 120 -15.96 6.21 -28.16
C SER A 120 -15.96 4.78 -27.60
N MET A 121 -16.11 3.77 -28.46
CA MET A 121 -16.14 2.35 -28.09
C MET A 121 -14.85 1.87 -27.39
N ASN A 122 -13.68 2.36 -27.81
CA ASN A 122 -12.40 2.02 -27.17
C ASN A 122 -12.30 2.58 -25.74
N GLN A 123 -13.02 3.66 -25.43
CA GLN A 123 -13.08 4.22 -24.09
C GLN A 123 -13.84 3.31 -23.11
N TRP A 124 -14.91 2.64 -23.56
CA TRP A 124 -15.69 1.70 -22.73
C TRP A 124 -14.99 0.36 -22.51
N SER A 125 -14.21 -0.11 -23.48
CA SER A 125 -13.31 -1.26 -23.28
C SER A 125 -12.26 -0.99 -22.20
N ARG A 126 -11.81 0.27 -22.06
CA ARG A 126 -10.92 0.70 -20.97
C ARG A 126 -11.64 0.74 -19.62
N ASP A 127 -12.95 0.94 -19.56
CA ASP A 127 -13.74 0.94 -18.31
C ASP A 127 -13.91 -0.45 -17.68
N LYS A 128 -13.73 -1.55 -18.43
CA LYS A 128 -13.53 -2.88 -17.82
C LYS A 128 -12.34 -2.89 -16.86
N THR A 129 -11.38 -1.98 -17.05
CA THR A 129 -10.24 -1.72 -16.15
C THR A 129 -10.61 -0.79 -14.99
N PHE A 130 -11.69 0.01 -15.08
CA PHE A 130 -12.14 0.93 -14.02
C PHE A 130 -12.69 0.19 -12.80
N SER A 131 -13.19 -1.05 -12.98
CA SER A 131 -13.46 -1.98 -11.87
C SER A 131 -12.26 -2.09 -10.91
N LYS A 132 -11.01 -2.02 -11.41
CA LYS A 132 -9.81 -2.12 -10.58
C LYS A 132 -9.64 -0.95 -9.60
N ARG A 133 -10.26 0.21 -9.85
CA ARG A 133 -10.10 1.42 -9.02
C ARG A 133 -11.06 1.47 -7.83
N ALA A 134 -12.17 0.73 -7.91
CA ALA A 134 -13.15 0.57 -6.83
C ALA A 134 -12.68 -0.45 -5.75
N HIS A 135 -11.66 -1.25 -6.03
CA HIS A 135 -11.11 -2.27 -5.10
C HIS A 135 -10.05 -1.75 -4.16
N ARG A 136 -10.10 -0.46 -3.82
CA ARG A 136 -9.32 0.03 -2.69
C ARG A 136 -10.02 -0.47 -1.43
N CYS A 137 -9.77 -1.74 -1.07
CA CYS A 137 -10.07 -2.25 0.25
C CYS A 137 -9.51 -1.21 1.24
N PRO A 138 -10.31 -0.69 2.19
CA PRO A 138 -9.77 0.04 3.30
C PRO A 138 -8.75 -0.90 3.95
N LEU A 139 -7.46 -0.58 3.81
CA LEU A 139 -6.32 -1.37 4.27
C LEU A 139 -6.30 -1.61 5.79
N THR A 140 -7.36 -1.22 6.51
CA THR A 140 -7.52 -1.41 7.95
C THR A 140 -7.94 -2.83 8.33
N TYR A 141 -8.48 -3.65 7.42
CA TYR A 141 -8.94 -5.02 7.76
C TYR A 141 -8.01 -6.17 7.32
N CYS A 142 -6.97 -5.92 6.52
CA CYS A 142 -6.07 -6.98 6.03
C CYS A 142 -4.85 -7.26 6.92
N VAL A 143 -4.62 -6.48 7.98
CA VAL A 143 -3.39 -6.58 8.81
C VAL A 143 -3.65 -7.23 10.18
N MET A 144 -4.87 -7.72 10.48
CA MET A 144 -5.18 -8.30 11.79
C MET A 144 -6.04 -9.57 11.71
N LYS A 145 -5.53 -10.59 11.02
CA LYS A 145 -5.78 -11.98 11.40
C LYS A 145 -4.53 -12.81 11.17
#